data_AF-A0A080ZQ43-F1
#
_entry.id   AF-A0A080ZQ43-F1
#
_cell.length_a   1.000
_cell.length_b   1.000
_cell.length_c   1.000
_cell.angle_alpha   90.00
_cell.angle_beta   90.00
_cell.angle_gamma   90.00
#
_symmetry.space_group_name_H-M   'P 1'
#
loop_
_entity.id
_entity.type
_entity.pdbx_description
1 polymer ?
#
loop_
_entity_poly.entity_id
_entity_poly.type
_entity_poly.pdbx_seq_one_letter_code
_entity_poly.pdbx_strand_id
1 'polypeptide(L)'
;MPPRRGPPRIAKTKKQKQLIVAPSAGSRLCYILDLGSASVWDYLDAQSASNTLRACPGVFSRDSIDSVSLKAVQNFAVEYKTHLGRHCECDWMRRLDFTHNTEDKCKGMAPFTVDKTLPILQLPGGPKRFLDALLLTKKLMQPFEAARRSQDATFEPMVCPLVTKEIRKLSSKAAVTRAMNGISPGAGSRFFYKFKLSPKPYFVDFLEEHWSGIKGSSCEYCDSLADSGTRQELKKNADLTTNETKCIRANCLKLYRPLKGALERNLRFVRFVRRPRRRSRRDVSFIGKYKGLVAGLTEGGVLCGLFLVNGFWPHE
;
A
#
# COMPACT_ATOMS: atom_id res chain seq x y z
N MET A 1 76.30 -53.38 -12.94
CA MET A 1 74.84 -53.38 -12.71
C MET A 1 74.24 -52.08 -13.20
N PRO A 2 73.42 -52.11 -14.27
CA PRO A 2 72.39 -51.09 -14.47
C PRO A 2 71.00 -51.75 -14.63
N PRO A 3 69.96 -51.25 -13.92
CA PRO A 3 68.63 -51.84 -13.98
C PRO A 3 67.83 -51.37 -15.21
N ARG A 4 66.90 -52.26 -15.59
CA ARG A 4 66.01 -52.26 -16.76
C ARG A 4 65.12 -51.00 -16.85
N ARG A 5 64.97 -50.47 -18.06
CA ARG A 5 63.94 -49.49 -18.45
C ARG A 5 62.55 -50.14 -18.37
N GLY A 6 61.69 -49.64 -17.48
CA GLY A 6 60.24 -49.86 -17.54
C GLY A 6 59.57 -48.82 -18.46
N PRO A 7 58.46 -49.15 -19.14
CA PRO A 7 57.79 -48.21 -20.04
C PRO A 7 57.00 -47.14 -19.24
N PRO A 8 56.76 -45.95 -19.82
CA PRO A 8 56.04 -44.88 -19.14
C PRO A 8 54.56 -45.24 -18.95
N ARG A 9 54.06 -45.07 -17.72
CA ARG A 9 52.63 -45.15 -17.40
C ARG A 9 51.89 -44.00 -18.08
N ILE A 10 51.02 -44.32 -19.03
CA ILE A 10 50.03 -43.38 -19.57
C ILE A 10 49.02 -43.06 -18.46
N ALA A 11 49.05 -41.83 -17.94
CA ALA A 11 48.03 -41.31 -17.06
C ALA A 11 46.74 -41.13 -17.87
N LYS A 12 45.75 -42.01 -17.65
CA LYS A 12 44.39 -41.82 -18.17
C LYS A 12 43.74 -40.66 -17.41
N THR A 13 43.72 -39.47 -18.01
CA THR A 13 42.87 -38.37 -17.57
C THR A 13 41.41 -38.78 -17.72
N LYS A 14 40.74 -39.10 -16.60
CA LYS A 14 39.27 -39.22 -16.58
C LYS A 14 38.70 -37.83 -16.89
N LYS A 15 38.26 -37.60 -18.12
CA LYS A 15 37.31 -36.53 -18.43
C LYS A 15 36.05 -36.80 -17.61
N GLN A 16 35.93 -36.11 -16.48
CA GLN A 16 34.70 -36.05 -15.73
C GLN A 16 33.70 -35.33 -16.65
N LYS A 17 32.84 -36.10 -17.32
CA LYS A 17 31.68 -35.57 -18.03
C LYS A 17 30.88 -34.78 -16.99
N GLN A 18 30.95 -33.46 -17.04
CA GLN A 18 29.92 -32.63 -16.43
C GLN A 18 28.61 -33.08 -17.08
N LEU A 19 27.74 -33.72 -16.30
CA LEU A 19 26.36 -33.90 -16.70
C LEU A 19 25.81 -32.49 -16.87
N ILE A 20 25.65 -32.07 -18.13
CA ILE A 20 24.81 -30.92 -18.46
C ILE A 20 23.39 -31.39 -18.15
N VAL A 21 22.95 -31.16 -16.91
CA VAL A 21 21.56 -31.34 -16.54
C VAL A 21 20.78 -30.33 -17.36
N ALA A 22 19.96 -30.81 -18.28
CA ALA A 22 19.09 -29.97 -19.07
C ALA A 22 18.23 -29.13 -18.12
N PRO A 23 18.20 -27.78 -18.26
CA PRO A 23 17.34 -26.95 -17.43
C PRO A 23 15.90 -27.42 -17.62
N SER A 24 15.19 -27.60 -16.49
CA SER A 24 13.75 -27.89 -16.45
C SER A 24 12.95 -26.93 -17.34
N ALA A 25 11.77 -27.34 -17.79
CA ALA A 25 10.91 -26.46 -18.61
C ALA A 25 10.66 -25.09 -17.96
N GLY A 26 10.52 -25.04 -16.64
CA GLY A 26 10.40 -23.80 -15.87
C GLY A 26 11.67 -22.94 -15.89
N SER A 27 12.85 -23.54 -15.75
CA SER A 27 14.11 -22.81 -15.85
C SER A 27 14.41 -22.35 -17.29
N ARG A 28 13.95 -23.07 -18.31
CA ARG A 28 14.01 -22.62 -19.73
C ARG A 28 13.06 -21.46 -20.01
N LEU A 29 11.81 -21.51 -19.55
CA LEU A 29 10.86 -20.39 -19.68
C LEU A 29 11.40 -19.15 -18.99
N CYS A 30 11.99 -19.31 -17.80
CA CYS A 30 12.59 -18.19 -17.08
C CYS A 30 13.86 -17.67 -17.75
N TYR A 31 14.69 -18.54 -18.36
CA TYR A 31 15.79 -18.11 -19.23
C TYR A 31 15.27 -17.33 -20.43
N ILE A 32 14.14 -17.73 -21.02
CA ILE A 32 13.43 -17.01 -22.10
C ILE A 32 12.79 -15.72 -21.61
N LEU A 33 12.58 -15.50 -20.30
CA LEU A 33 12.04 -14.26 -19.73
C LEU A 33 13.14 -13.31 -19.22
N ASP A 34 14.25 -13.86 -18.71
CA ASP A 34 15.48 -13.12 -18.39
C ASP A 34 16.21 -12.67 -19.68
N LEU A 35 16.27 -13.55 -20.70
CA LEU A 35 16.70 -13.19 -22.06
C LEU A 35 15.57 -12.62 -22.92
N GLY A 36 14.34 -12.75 -22.42
CA GLY A 36 13.10 -12.33 -23.08
C GLY A 36 13.15 -10.86 -23.31
N SER A 37 13.30 -10.50 -24.58
CA SER A 37 13.27 -9.14 -25.08
C SER A 37 12.32 -8.28 -24.25
N ALA A 38 12.78 -7.08 -23.85
CA ALA A 38 12.03 -6.12 -23.04
C ALA A 38 10.53 -6.00 -23.42
N SER A 39 10.21 -6.27 -24.69
CA SER A 39 8.87 -6.43 -25.25
C SER A 39 7.94 -7.41 -24.54
N VAL A 40 8.37 -8.52 -23.92
CA VAL A 40 7.43 -9.41 -23.19
C VAL A 40 6.83 -8.71 -21.97
N TRP A 41 7.68 -7.98 -21.23
CA TRP A 41 7.27 -7.23 -20.05
C TRP A 41 6.39 -6.01 -20.38
N ASP A 42 6.44 -5.54 -21.64
CA ASP A 42 5.58 -4.47 -22.12
C ASP A 42 4.11 -4.89 -22.20
N TYR A 43 3.82 -6.18 -22.38
CA TYR A 43 2.45 -6.71 -22.48
C TYR A 43 1.85 -7.15 -21.15
N LEU A 44 2.64 -7.23 -20.07
CA LEU A 44 2.15 -7.66 -18.76
C LEU A 44 1.63 -6.48 -17.96
N ASP A 45 0.42 -6.63 -17.44
CA ASP A 45 -0.09 -5.75 -16.39
C ASP A 45 0.73 -5.90 -15.09
N ALA A 46 0.58 -4.93 -14.19
CA ALA A 46 1.37 -4.87 -12.96
C ALA A 46 1.19 -6.10 -12.04
N GLN A 47 -0.02 -6.66 -12.00
CA GLN A 47 -0.33 -7.83 -11.17
C GLN A 47 0.27 -9.10 -11.77
N SER A 48 0.15 -9.28 -13.08
CA SER A 48 0.71 -10.39 -13.84
C SER A 48 2.24 -10.41 -13.75
N ALA A 49 2.90 -9.26 -13.91
CA ALA A 49 4.34 -9.14 -13.68
C ALA A 49 4.74 -9.52 -12.24
N SER A 50 4.01 -9.02 -11.24
CA SER A 50 4.29 -9.39 -9.84
C SER A 50 4.05 -10.88 -9.57
N ASN A 51 3.07 -11.51 -10.19
CA ASN A 51 2.78 -12.93 -10.01
C ASN A 51 3.91 -13.79 -10.61
N THR A 52 4.40 -13.44 -11.81
CA THR A 52 5.55 -14.10 -12.44
C THR A 52 6.80 -14.03 -11.57
N LEU A 53 7.12 -12.84 -11.04
CA LEU A 53 8.28 -12.67 -10.14
C LEU A 53 8.16 -13.50 -8.85
N ARG A 54 6.94 -13.68 -8.33
CA ARG A 54 6.70 -14.51 -7.13
C ARG A 54 6.71 -16.00 -7.42
N ALA A 55 6.27 -16.43 -8.60
CA ALA A 55 6.19 -17.84 -8.98
C ALA A 55 7.57 -18.46 -9.23
N CYS A 56 8.58 -17.64 -9.54
CA CYS A 56 9.94 -18.11 -9.86
C CYS A 56 11.00 -17.48 -8.94
N PRO A 57 10.92 -17.69 -7.60
CA PRO A 57 11.87 -17.10 -6.66
C PRO A 57 13.24 -17.74 -6.85
N GLY A 58 14.23 -16.93 -7.22
CA GLY A 58 15.61 -17.39 -7.39
C GLY A 58 16.02 -17.70 -8.83
N VAL A 59 15.13 -17.50 -9.81
CA VAL A 59 15.54 -17.58 -11.22
C VAL A 59 16.01 -16.23 -11.74
N PHE A 60 15.23 -15.18 -11.47
CA PHE A 60 15.58 -13.82 -11.88
C PHE A 60 16.74 -13.26 -11.06
N SER A 61 17.70 -12.65 -11.75
CA SER A 61 18.71 -11.80 -11.09
C SER A 61 18.03 -10.63 -10.37
N ARG A 62 18.71 -10.03 -9.39
CA ARG A 62 18.15 -8.84 -8.70
C ARG A 62 17.91 -7.69 -9.66
N ASP A 63 18.82 -7.47 -10.60
CA ASP A 63 18.72 -6.41 -11.60
C ASP A 63 17.54 -6.66 -12.56
N SER A 64 17.31 -7.92 -12.93
CA SER A 64 16.12 -8.33 -13.67
C SER A 64 14.84 -8.04 -12.87
N ILE A 65 14.78 -8.43 -11.59
CA ILE A 65 13.63 -8.18 -10.72
C ILE A 65 13.33 -6.68 -10.63
N ASP A 66 14.35 -5.86 -10.42
CA ASP A 66 14.19 -4.41 -10.28
C ASP A 66 13.77 -3.75 -11.60
N SER A 67 14.35 -4.17 -12.73
CA SER A 67 13.98 -3.70 -14.07
C SER A 67 12.52 -4.04 -14.41
N VAL A 68 12.13 -5.30 -14.25
CA VAL A 68 10.76 -5.78 -14.49
C VAL A 68 9.78 -5.08 -13.56
N SER A 69 10.14 -4.92 -12.27
CA SER A 69 9.27 -4.25 -11.31
C SER A 69 9.10 -2.77 -11.63
N LEU A 70 10.18 -2.09 -12.06
CA LEU A 70 10.09 -0.69 -12.48
C LEU A 70 9.19 -0.56 -13.72
N LYS A 71 9.32 -1.46 -14.69
CA LYS A 71 8.42 -1.50 -15.85
C LYS A 71 6.98 -1.72 -15.42
N ALA A 72 6.71 -2.65 -14.51
CA ALA A 72 5.38 -2.90 -13.97
C ALA A 72 4.81 -1.68 -13.21
N VAL A 73 5.64 -0.91 -12.49
CA VAL A 73 5.23 0.37 -11.86
C VAL A 73 4.86 1.41 -12.92
N GLN A 74 5.60 1.47 -14.03
CA GLN A 74 5.25 2.35 -15.15
C GLN A 74 3.92 1.95 -15.79
N ASN A 75 3.74 0.65 -16.06
CA ASN A 75 2.49 0.12 -16.61
C ASN A 75 1.32 0.38 -15.65
N PHE A 76 1.53 0.22 -14.34
CA PHE A 76 0.56 0.59 -13.31
C PHE A 76 0.14 2.05 -13.41
N ALA A 77 1.10 2.97 -13.54
CA ALA A 77 0.78 4.40 -13.67
C ALA A 77 -0.15 4.68 -14.88
N VAL A 78 0.12 4.03 -16.01
CA VAL A 78 -0.69 4.14 -17.23
C VAL A 78 -2.07 3.48 -17.06
N GLU A 79 -2.12 2.24 -16.58
CA GLU A 79 -3.35 1.45 -16.39
C GLU A 79 -4.34 2.16 -15.45
N TYR A 80 -3.84 2.69 -14.34
CA TYR A 80 -4.64 3.37 -13.32
C TYR A 80 -4.76 4.88 -13.52
N LYS A 81 -4.29 5.41 -14.67
CA LYS A 81 -4.34 6.84 -15.01
C LYS A 81 -3.87 7.73 -13.87
N THR A 82 -2.71 7.39 -13.32
CA THR A 82 -2.13 8.01 -12.12
C THR A 82 -0.70 8.49 -12.38
N HIS A 83 -0.30 9.53 -11.66
CA HIS A 83 1.11 9.88 -11.51
C HIS A 83 1.67 9.26 -10.23
N LEU A 84 2.98 9.09 -10.17
CA LEU A 84 3.68 8.64 -8.97
C LEU A 84 4.87 9.58 -8.71
N GLY A 85 4.74 10.45 -7.70
CA GLY A 85 5.81 11.36 -7.27
C GLY A 85 5.77 12.76 -7.90
N ARG A 86 4.69 13.12 -8.59
CA ARG A 86 4.46 14.48 -9.13
C ARG A 86 3.62 15.36 -8.22
N HIS A 87 3.00 14.78 -7.20
CA HIS A 87 2.17 15.44 -6.21
C HIS A 87 0.93 16.14 -6.79
N CYS A 88 0.38 15.61 -7.89
CA CYS A 88 -0.86 16.11 -8.49
C CYS A 88 -2.13 15.39 -7.98
N GLU A 89 -3.31 15.86 -8.39
CA GLU A 89 -4.60 15.30 -7.92
C GLU A 89 -4.76 13.79 -8.17
N CYS A 90 -4.31 13.30 -9.34
CA CYS A 90 -4.38 11.88 -9.68
C CYS A 90 -3.28 11.05 -9.02
N ASP A 91 -2.31 11.68 -8.35
CA ASP A 91 -1.14 11.00 -7.80
C ASP A 91 -1.52 10.13 -6.60
N TRP A 92 -1.02 8.90 -6.58
CA TRP A 92 -1.20 8.00 -5.43
C TRP A 92 -0.18 8.30 -4.31
N MET A 93 0.89 9.04 -4.61
CA MET A 93 1.86 9.58 -3.67
C MET A 93 1.40 10.90 -3.04
N ARG A 94 0.44 10.77 -2.14
CA ARG A 94 -0.20 11.89 -1.43
C ARG A 94 0.61 12.40 -0.24
N ARG A 95 0.43 13.69 0.07
CA ARG A 95 1.12 14.39 1.16
C ARG A 95 0.64 13.91 2.54
N LEU A 96 1.57 13.85 3.49
CA LEU A 96 1.29 13.38 4.86
C LEU A 96 0.69 14.46 5.78
N ASP A 97 0.59 15.70 5.31
CA ASP A 97 0.02 16.84 6.05
C ASP A 97 -1.49 17.01 5.86
N PHE A 98 -2.13 16.14 5.07
CA PHE A 98 -3.56 16.19 4.74
C PHE A 98 -3.96 17.44 3.95
N THR A 99 -2.99 18.14 3.34
CA THR A 99 -3.29 19.25 2.45
C THR A 99 -3.69 18.75 1.07
N HIS A 100 -4.65 19.44 0.47
CA HIS A 100 -5.08 19.23 -0.91
C HIS A 100 -4.74 20.51 -1.67
N ASN A 101 -3.80 20.45 -2.61
CA ASN A 101 -3.52 21.58 -3.47
C ASN A 101 -4.55 21.61 -4.60
N THR A 102 -5.37 22.66 -4.62
CA THR A 102 -6.35 22.91 -5.69
C THR A 102 -5.70 23.38 -6.99
N GLU A 103 -4.47 23.88 -6.93
CA GLU A 103 -3.68 24.29 -8.10
C GLU A 103 -2.97 23.12 -8.79
N ASP A 104 -2.85 21.98 -8.11
CA ASP A 104 -2.22 20.76 -8.62
C ASP A 104 -3.20 19.89 -9.43
N LYS A 105 -4.11 20.53 -10.17
CA LYS A 105 -4.93 19.82 -11.17
C LYS A 105 -3.99 19.07 -12.09
N CYS A 106 -4.19 17.77 -12.20
CA CYS A 106 -3.44 16.99 -13.18
C CYS A 106 -3.74 17.61 -14.55
N LYS A 107 -2.75 18.27 -15.16
CA LYS A 107 -2.98 19.06 -16.38
C LYS A 107 -3.37 18.18 -17.59
N GLY A 108 -3.46 16.86 -17.43
CA GLY A 108 -3.92 15.89 -18.45
C GLY A 108 -3.02 15.77 -19.69
N MET A 109 -2.19 16.78 -19.94
CA MET A 109 -1.29 16.94 -21.08
C MET A 109 -0.01 16.14 -20.91
N ALA A 110 0.37 15.80 -19.67
CA ALA A 110 1.56 15.01 -19.39
C ALA A 110 1.18 13.53 -19.26
N PRO A 111 1.93 12.60 -19.88
CA PRO A 111 1.63 11.18 -19.80
C PRO A 111 1.63 10.69 -18.34
N PHE A 112 0.74 9.75 -18.03
CA PHE A 112 0.74 9.03 -16.77
C PHE A 112 2.06 8.26 -16.64
N THR A 113 2.76 8.49 -15.52
CA THR A 113 4.14 8.04 -15.37
C THR A 113 4.58 8.11 -13.91
N VAL A 114 5.72 7.49 -13.65
CA VAL A 114 6.45 7.52 -12.38
C VAL A 114 7.65 8.44 -12.49
N ASP A 115 7.86 9.26 -11.45
CA ASP A 115 9.12 9.96 -11.27
C ASP A 115 10.22 8.94 -10.95
N LYS A 116 11.12 8.70 -11.91
CA LYS A 116 12.23 7.74 -11.76
C LYS A 116 13.28 8.22 -10.76
N THR A 117 13.27 9.50 -10.37
CA THR A 117 14.20 10.05 -9.38
C THR A 117 13.81 9.72 -7.94
N LEU A 118 12.62 9.12 -7.73
CA LEU A 118 12.16 8.70 -6.41
C LEU A 118 13.23 7.85 -5.69
N PRO A 119 13.61 8.19 -4.44
CA PRO A 119 14.69 7.52 -3.73
C PRO A 119 14.52 6.00 -3.63
N ILE A 120 13.29 5.51 -3.46
CA ILE A 120 13.01 4.08 -3.39
C ILE A 120 13.39 3.35 -4.68
N LEU A 121 13.22 3.96 -5.85
CA LEU A 121 13.54 3.33 -7.15
C LEU A 121 15.05 3.24 -7.39
N GLN A 122 15.84 3.98 -6.61
CA GLN A 122 17.30 3.99 -6.64
C GLN A 122 17.92 2.98 -5.65
N LEU A 123 17.09 2.23 -4.91
CA LEU A 123 17.53 1.22 -3.96
C LEU A 123 17.44 -0.19 -4.58
N PRO A 124 18.41 -1.07 -4.30
CA PRO A 124 18.28 -2.49 -4.67
C PRO A 124 17.05 -3.13 -4.04
N GLY A 125 16.21 -3.78 -4.85
CA GLY A 125 14.91 -4.33 -4.44
C GLY A 125 13.81 -3.28 -4.25
N GLY A 126 14.12 -2.01 -4.46
CA GLY A 126 13.24 -0.88 -4.23
C GLY A 126 12.04 -0.80 -5.18
N PRO A 127 12.24 -0.91 -6.51
CA PRO A 127 11.14 -1.01 -7.47
C PRO A 127 10.13 -2.12 -7.13
N LYS A 128 10.62 -3.31 -6.73
CA LYS A 128 9.75 -4.42 -6.33
C LYS A 128 8.93 -4.10 -5.08
N ARG A 129 9.55 -3.52 -4.05
CA ARG A 129 8.86 -3.08 -2.82
C ARG A 129 7.80 -2.03 -3.10
N PHE A 130 8.08 -1.11 -4.02
CA PHE A 130 7.14 -0.08 -4.41
C PHE A 130 5.96 -0.65 -5.20
N LEU A 131 6.22 -1.56 -6.14
CA LEU A 131 5.19 -2.32 -6.85
C LEU A 131 4.27 -3.09 -5.90
N ASP A 132 4.84 -3.82 -4.93
CA ASP A 132 4.05 -4.57 -3.94
C ASP A 132 3.15 -3.65 -3.12
N ALA A 133 3.62 -2.46 -2.75
CA ALA A 133 2.82 -1.48 -2.04
C ALA A 133 1.67 -0.93 -2.89
N LEU A 134 1.92 -0.64 -4.18
CA LEU A 134 0.87 -0.18 -5.11
C LEU A 134 -0.22 -1.24 -5.29
N LEU A 135 0.17 -2.49 -5.54
CA LEU A 135 -0.77 -3.60 -5.71
C LEU A 135 -1.55 -3.88 -4.43
N LEU A 136 -0.91 -3.77 -3.25
CA LEU A 136 -1.59 -3.88 -1.97
C LEU A 136 -2.62 -2.75 -1.80
N THR A 137 -2.25 -1.49 -2.05
CA THR A 137 -3.18 -0.36 -1.97
C THR A 137 -4.36 -0.54 -2.91
N LYS A 138 -4.13 -0.94 -4.16
CA LYS A 138 -5.19 -1.29 -5.12
C LYS A 138 -6.13 -2.33 -4.53
N LYS A 139 -5.59 -3.43 -3.98
CA LYS A 139 -6.40 -4.49 -3.35
C LYS A 139 -7.22 -3.99 -2.16
N LEU A 140 -6.70 -3.05 -1.37
CA LEU A 140 -7.42 -2.45 -0.25
C LEU A 140 -8.59 -1.57 -0.72
N MET A 141 -8.51 -0.97 -1.91
CA MET A 141 -9.57 -0.15 -2.49
C MET A 141 -10.73 -0.96 -3.08
N GLN A 142 -10.46 -2.14 -3.64
CA GLN A 142 -11.44 -2.95 -4.38
C GLN A 142 -12.80 -3.12 -3.68
N PRO A 143 -12.91 -3.38 -2.36
CA PRO A 143 -14.21 -3.52 -1.71
C PRO A 143 -15.07 -2.24 -1.77
N PHE A 144 -14.44 -1.07 -1.80
CA PHE A 144 -15.11 0.23 -1.84
C PHE A 144 -15.53 0.60 -3.27
N GLU A 145 -14.77 0.18 -4.28
CA GLU A 145 -15.15 0.33 -5.69
C GLU A 145 -16.33 -0.56 -6.06
N ALA A 146 -16.40 -1.78 -5.49
CA ALA A 146 -17.46 -2.75 -5.75
C ALA A 146 -18.75 -2.48 -4.94
N ALA A 147 -18.68 -1.67 -3.88
CA ALA A 147 -19.84 -1.36 -3.06
C ALA A 147 -20.84 -0.50 -3.84
N ARG A 148 -22.02 -1.07 -4.17
CA ARG A 148 -23.13 -0.42 -4.90
C ARG A 148 -23.73 0.84 -4.22
N ARG A 149 -23.21 1.28 -3.07
CA ARG A 149 -23.55 2.55 -2.38
C ARG A 149 -22.44 3.59 -2.53
N SER A 150 -21.96 3.76 -3.76
CA SER A 150 -20.80 4.56 -4.13
C SER A 150 -21.02 6.08 -4.10
N GLN A 151 -22.14 6.58 -3.55
CA GLN A 151 -22.40 8.03 -3.56
C GLN A 151 -21.85 8.78 -2.33
N ASP A 152 -21.39 8.08 -1.28
CA ASP A 152 -21.08 8.77 -0.03
C ASP A 152 -19.69 8.51 0.57
N ALA A 153 -19.25 7.26 0.76
CA ALA A 153 -17.91 7.05 1.31
C ALA A 153 -16.84 7.01 0.21
N THR A 154 -16.13 8.11 0.03
CA THR A 154 -14.98 8.18 -0.89
C THR A 154 -13.69 7.88 -0.16
N PHE A 155 -12.94 6.90 -0.67
CA PHE A 155 -11.57 6.60 -0.23
C PHE A 155 -10.60 6.88 -1.37
N GLU A 156 -9.42 7.38 -1.02
CA GLU A 156 -8.36 7.65 -1.99
C GLU A 156 -7.08 6.91 -1.63
N PRO A 157 -6.36 6.38 -2.63
CA PRO A 157 -5.12 5.65 -2.41
C PRO A 157 -4.04 6.56 -1.83
N MET A 158 -3.22 6.00 -0.96
CA MET A 158 -2.06 6.64 -0.39
C MET A 158 -0.88 5.67 -0.41
N VAL A 159 0.22 6.10 -1.02
CA VAL A 159 1.51 5.40 -1.01
C VAL A 159 2.63 6.41 -0.76
N CYS A 160 3.49 6.16 0.21
CA CYS A 160 4.58 7.07 0.56
C CYS A 160 5.81 6.24 0.94
N PRO A 161 6.79 6.09 0.02
CA PRO A 161 8.07 5.47 0.35
C PRO A 161 8.77 6.27 1.44
N LEU A 162 9.10 5.61 2.56
CA LEU A 162 9.82 6.25 3.67
C LEU A 162 11.31 5.86 3.69
N VAL A 163 11.70 4.92 2.85
CA VAL A 163 13.08 4.44 2.74
C VAL A 163 13.87 5.23 1.72
N THR A 164 15.13 5.49 2.05
CA THR A 164 16.11 6.18 1.21
C THR A 164 17.46 5.46 1.31
N LYS A 165 18.50 5.99 0.65
CA LYS A 165 19.86 5.42 0.77
C LYS A 165 20.37 5.47 2.21
N GLU A 166 19.99 6.52 2.93
CA GLU A 166 20.31 6.80 4.33
C GLU A 166 19.39 6.03 5.29
N ILE A 167 18.12 5.83 4.91
CA ILE A 167 17.11 5.13 5.72
C ILE A 167 16.73 3.80 5.06
N ARG A 168 17.51 2.75 5.30
CA ARG A 168 17.29 1.43 4.65
C ARG A 168 16.31 0.51 5.37
N LYS A 169 16.07 0.72 6.67
CA LYS A 169 15.21 -0.13 7.51
C LYS A 169 14.43 0.71 8.51
N LEU A 170 13.15 0.37 8.67
CA LEU A 170 12.21 1.03 9.58
C LEU A 170 11.67 0.03 10.59
N SER A 171 12.56 -0.45 11.48
CA SER A 171 12.23 -1.52 12.43
C SER A 171 11.47 -1.05 13.67
N SER A 172 11.55 0.23 14.01
CA SER A 172 10.99 0.79 15.24
C SER A 172 10.06 1.98 14.98
N LYS A 173 9.15 2.20 15.94
CA LYS A 173 8.25 3.36 15.96
C LYS A 173 9.04 4.68 15.81
N ALA A 174 10.16 4.83 16.52
CA ALA A 174 10.97 6.04 16.47
C ALA A 174 11.60 6.28 15.08
N ALA A 175 12.05 5.22 14.40
CA ALA A 175 12.59 5.33 13.05
C ALA A 175 11.50 5.78 12.06
N VAL A 176 10.30 5.18 12.14
CA VAL A 176 9.15 5.57 11.31
C VAL A 176 8.75 7.03 11.58
N THR A 177 8.66 7.42 12.85
CA THR A 177 8.36 8.81 13.24
C THR A 177 9.34 9.79 12.60
N ARG A 178 10.65 9.52 12.68
CA ARG A 178 11.68 10.40 12.09
C ARG A 178 11.57 10.46 10.57
N ALA A 179 11.41 9.33 9.90
CA ALA A 179 11.29 9.28 8.44
C ALA A 179 10.08 10.09 7.95
N MET A 180 8.91 9.89 8.56
CA MET A 180 7.72 10.67 8.23
C MET A 180 7.88 12.16 8.54
N ASN A 181 8.50 12.52 9.67
CA ASN A 181 8.76 13.92 10.03
C ASN A 181 9.76 14.60 9.08
N GLY A 182 10.69 13.85 8.49
CA GLY A 182 11.61 14.36 7.47
C GLY A 182 10.91 14.72 6.16
N ILE A 183 9.83 14.02 5.82
CA ILE A 183 8.99 14.33 4.64
C ILE A 183 8.04 15.49 4.92
N SER A 184 7.36 15.45 6.08
CA SER A 184 6.42 16.49 6.48
C SER A 184 6.51 16.73 7.99
N PRO A 185 6.88 17.94 8.43
CA PRO A 185 7.09 18.24 9.85
C PRO A 185 5.89 17.83 10.72
N GLY A 186 6.15 16.95 11.68
CA GLY A 186 5.16 16.47 12.65
C GLY A 186 4.23 15.36 12.15
N ALA A 187 4.31 14.93 10.90
CA ALA A 187 3.49 13.85 10.35
C ALA A 187 3.67 12.52 11.09
N GLY A 188 4.91 12.13 11.38
CA GLY A 188 5.22 10.92 12.13
C GLY A 188 4.76 10.98 13.58
N SER A 189 4.95 12.13 14.24
CA SER A 189 4.46 12.34 15.61
C SER A 189 2.95 12.19 15.68
N ARG A 190 2.23 12.71 14.67
CA ARG A 190 0.79 12.59 14.55
C ARG A 190 0.34 11.16 14.24
N PHE A 191 1.03 10.46 13.34
CA PHE A 191 0.70 9.09 12.95
C PHE A 191 0.59 8.15 14.17
N PHE A 192 1.43 8.38 15.17
CA PHE A 192 1.46 7.60 16.41
C PHE A 192 0.75 8.24 17.60
N TYR A 193 0.10 9.39 17.41
CA TYR A 193 -0.63 10.07 18.48
C TYR A 193 -1.94 9.34 18.78
N LYS A 194 -2.26 9.18 20.07
CA LYS A 194 -3.56 8.64 20.50
C LYS A 194 -4.58 9.78 20.57
N PHE A 195 -5.47 9.85 19.59
CA PHE A 195 -6.54 10.84 19.57
C PHE A 195 -7.67 10.45 20.52
N LYS A 196 -8.12 11.39 21.36
CA LYS A 196 -9.37 11.23 22.13
C LYS A 196 -10.55 11.31 21.17
N LEU A 197 -11.39 10.28 21.12
CA LEU A 197 -12.59 10.30 20.27
C LEU A 197 -13.52 11.45 20.68
N SER A 198 -14.14 12.12 19.70
CA SER A 198 -15.20 13.07 20.00
C SER A 198 -16.36 12.30 20.62
N PRO A 199 -16.92 12.75 21.76
CA PRO A 199 -18.06 12.09 22.38
C PRO A 199 -19.37 12.30 21.60
N LYS A 200 -19.41 13.24 20.65
CA LYS A 200 -20.60 13.52 19.85
C LYS A 200 -20.62 12.62 18.60
N PRO A 201 -21.68 11.80 18.41
CA PRO A 201 -21.86 11.08 17.16
C PRO A 201 -21.99 12.07 15.99
N TYR A 202 -21.31 11.79 14.88
CA TYR A 202 -21.57 12.47 13.63
C TYR A 202 -22.79 11.83 12.97
N PHE A 203 -23.58 12.62 12.25
CA PHE A 203 -24.69 12.14 11.39
C PHE A 203 -24.22 11.25 10.21
N VAL A 204 -22.91 11.03 10.09
CA VAL A 204 -22.25 10.27 9.02
C VAL A 204 -21.49 9.12 9.66
N ASP A 205 -21.61 7.92 9.08
CA ASP A 205 -20.91 6.70 9.49
C ASP A 205 -19.45 6.74 9.01
N PHE A 206 -18.54 7.26 9.84
CA PHE A 206 -17.11 7.26 9.53
C PHE A 206 -16.41 6.00 10.06
N LEU A 207 -15.33 5.61 9.39
CA LEU A 207 -14.46 4.51 9.83
C LEU A 207 -13.83 4.76 11.22
N GLU A 208 -13.72 6.03 11.61
CA GLU A 208 -13.03 6.49 12.81
C GLU A 208 -13.67 5.97 14.10
N GLU A 209 -15.00 5.98 14.18
CA GLU A 209 -15.80 5.55 15.33
C GLU A 209 -15.66 4.05 15.54
N HIS A 210 -15.57 3.28 14.45
CA HIS A 210 -15.41 1.83 14.51
C HIS A 210 -13.97 1.41 14.79
N TRP A 211 -12.98 2.16 14.30
CA TRP A 211 -11.59 1.69 14.18
C TRP A 211 -11.01 1.11 15.45
N SER A 212 -11.16 1.81 16.59
CA SER A 212 -10.64 1.35 17.89
C SER A 212 -11.44 0.18 18.46
N GLY A 213 -12.74 0.11 18.18
CA GLY A 213 -13.65 -0.93 18.67
C GLY A 213 -13.65 -2.22 17.85
N ILE A 214 -13.15 -2.21 16.61
CA ILE A 214 -13.06 -3.41 15.77
C ILE A 214 -12.03 -4.38 16.35
N LYS A 215 -12.47 -5.60 16.69
CA LYS A 215 -11.62 -6.71 17.14
C LYS A 215 -12.00 -7.98 16.38
N GLY A 216 -11.28 -8.25 15.29
CA GLY A 216 -11.59 -9.36 14.40
C GLY A 216 -13.00 -9.22 13.81
N SER A 217 -13.90 -10.12 14.20
CA SER A 217 -15.29 -10.14 13.73
C SER A 217 -16.25 -9.27 14.54
N SER A 218 -15.85 -8.66 15.66
CA SER A 218 -16.71 -7.79 16.49
C SER A 218 -16.37 -6.30 16.35
N CYS A 219 -17.29 -5.44 16.77
CA CYS A 219 -17.07 -3.99 16.83
C CYS A 219 -17.88 -3.36 17.96
N GLU A 220 -17.18 -2.88 18.98
CA GLU A 220 -17.78 -2.28 20.18
C GLU A 220 -18.76 -1.14 19.86
N TYR A 221 -18.45 -0.30 18.87
CA TYR A 221 -19.35 0.78 18.43
C TYR A 221 -20.63 0.22 17.77
N CYS A 222 -20.52 -0.84 16.95
CA CYS A 222 -21.71 -1.49 16.41
C CYS A 222 -22.54 -2.15 17.52
N ASP A 223 -21.89 -2.70 18.53
CA ASP A 223 -22.53 -3.42 19.64
C ASP A 223 -23.28 -2.46 20.57
N SER A 224 -22.69 -1.30 20.88
CA SER A 224 -23.34 -0.24 21.67
C SER A 224 -24.57 0.36 20.98
N LEU A 225 -24.67 0.28 19.65
CA LEU A 225 -25.88 0.66 18.91
C LEU A 225 -27.02 -0.37 19.02
N ALA A 226 -26.77 -1.62 19.46
CA ALA A 226 -27.83 -2.57 19.78
C ALA A 226 -28.34 -2.46 21.20
N ASP A 227 -27.47 -2.12 22.15
CA ASP A 227 -27.84 -2.11 23.56
C ASP A 227 -28.94 -1.07 23.83
N SER A 228 -30.09 -1.51 24.34
CA SER A 228 -31.28 -0.66 24.51
C SER A 228 -31.01 0.63 25.29
N GLY A 229 -30.14 0.60 26.31
CA GLY A 229 -29.77 1.76 27.12
C GLY A 229 -28.87 2.75 26.37
N THR A 230 -27.74 2.29 25.84
CA THR A 230 -26.80 3.16 25.09
C THR A 230 -27.35 3.59 23.73
N ARG A 231 -28.18 2.75 23.09
CA ARG A 231 -28.92 3.06 21.87
C ARG A 231 -29.86 4.23 22.06
N GLN A 232 -30.51 4.36 23.23
CA GLN A 232 -31.42 5.49 23.49
C GLN A 232 -30.65 6.81 23.61
N GLU A 233 -29.50 6.83 24.26
CA GLU A 233 -28.65 8.03 24.36
C GLU A 233 -27.98 8.40 23.04
N LEU A 234 -27.46 7.42 22.28
CA LEU A 234 -26.84 7.67 20.97
C LEU A 234 -27.88 8.08 19.92
N LYS A 235 -29.07 7.46 19.90
CA LYS A 235 -30.18 7.89 19.04
C LYS A 235 -30.66 9.28 19.40
N LYS A 236 -30.77 9.64 20.68
CA LYS A 236 -31.19 10.98 21.10
C LYS A 236 -30.19 12.08 20.70
N ASN A 237 -28.92 11.71 20.51
CA ASN A 237 -27.85 12.63 20.11
C ASN A 237 -27.61 12.70 18.59
N ALA A 238 -28.09 11.72 17.81
CA ALA A 238 -27.83 11.61 16.37
C ALA A 238 -29.10 11.36 15.51
N ASP A 239 -30.27 11.30 16.13
CA ASP A 239 -31.59 11.01 15.53
C ASP A 239 -31.65 9.75 14.64
N LEU A 240 -30.84 8.73 14.95
CA LEU A 240 -30.70 7.56 14.08
C LEU A 240 -31.92 6.62 14.09
N THR A 241 -32.45 6.30 12.91
CA THR A 241 -33.50 5.29 12.71
C THR A 241 -32.97 3.86 12.88
N THR A 242 -33.88 2.89 13.02
CA THR A 242 -33.52 1.47 13.07
C THR A 242 -32.87 1.00 11.76
N ASN A 243 -33.29 1.54 10.62
CA ASN A 243 -32.73 1.20 9.31
C ASN A 243 -31.33 1.76 9.13
N GLU A 244 -31.09 3.01 9.55
CA GLU A 244 -29.75 3.61 9.60
C GLU A 244 -28.79 2.80 10.47
N THR A 245 -29.24 2.37 11.65
CA THR A 245 -28.43 1.51 12.53
C THR A 245 -28.04 0.19 11.85
N LYS A 246 -28.97 -0.41 11.08
CA LYS A 246 -28.69 -1.63 10.29
C LYS A 246 -27.68 -1.35 9.18
N CYS A 247 -27.77 -0.19 8.52
CA CYS A 247 -26.83 0.21 7.47
C CYS A 247 -25.41 0.41 8.02
N ILE A 248 -25.26 1.13 9.15
CA ILE A 248 -23.97 1.31 9.84
C ILE A 248 -23.31 -0.05 10.13
N ARG A 249 -24.10 -0.98 10.69
CA ARG A 249 -23.62 -2.34 10.99
C ARG A 249 -23.21 -3.12 9.75
N ALA A 250 -23.99 -3.00 8.67
CA ALA A 250 -23.69 -3.63 7.40
C ALA A 250 -22.40 -3.08 6.78
N ASN A 251 -22.18 -1.76 6.81
CA ASN A 251 -20.95 -1.11 6.35
C ASN A 251 -19.75 -1.59 7.15
N CYS A 252 -19.86 -1.61 8.48
CA CYS A 252 -18.79 -2.09 9.35
C CYS A 252 -18.41 -3.54 9.02
N LEU A 253 -19.41 -4.41 8.91
CA LEU A 253 -19.22 -5.83 8.62
C LEU A 253 -18.59 -6.07 7.24
N LYS A 254 -19.10 -5.38 6.21
CA LYS A 254 -18.69 -5.62 4.82
C LYS A 254 -17.40 -4.89 4.41
N LEU A 255 -17.10 -3.74 5.01
CA LEU A 255 -16.04 -2.84 4.55
C LEU A 255 -14.99 -2.56 5.62
N TYR A 256 -15.40 -2.06 6.79
CA TYR A 256 -14.44 -1.57 7.80
C TYR A 256 -13.66 -2.70 8.49
N ARG A 257 -14.35 -3.77 8.92
CA ARG A 257 -13.68 -4.94 9.54
C ARG A 257 -12.73 -5.63 8.55
N PRO A 258 -13.13 -5.94 7.30
CA PRO A 258 -12.21 -6.51 6.31
C PRO A 258 -11.04 -5.60 5.99
N LEU A 259 -11.25 -4.28 5.88
CA LEU A 259 -10.17 -3.32 5.65
C LEU A 259 -9.14 -3.34 6.80
N LYS A 260 -9.58 -3.24 8.05
CA LYS A 260 -8.68 -3.30 9.21
C LYS A 260 -7.93 -4.62 9.25
N GLY A 261 -8.62 -5.75 9.07
CA GLY A 261 -7.98 -7.07 9.05
C GLY A 261 -6.98 -7.23 7.89
N ALA A 262 -7.26 -6.67 6.72
CA ALA A 262 -6.34 -6.67 5.59
C ALA A 262 -5.09 -5.80 5.86
N LEU A 263 -5.26 -4.62 6.46
CA LEU A 263 -4.15 -3.77 6.87
C LEU A 263 -3.29 -4.47 7.93
N GLU A 264 -3.88 -5.00 9.00
CA GLU A 264 -3.17 -5.66 10.10
C GLU A 264 -2.46 -6.95 9.67
N ARG A 265 -3.00 -7.66 8.66
CA ARG A 265 -2.35 -8.86 8.09
C ARG A 265 -1.12 -8.53 7.26
N ASN A 266 -1.14 -7.43 6.51
CA ASN A 266 -0.11 -7.15 5.50
C ASN A 266 0.88 -6.06 5.92
N LEU A 267 0.57 -5.28 6.96
CA LEU A 267 1.31 -4.08 7.33
C LEU A 267 1.64 -4.05 8.82
N ARG A 268 2.76 -3.40 9.12
CA ARG A 268 3.18 -3.07 10.48
C ARG A 268 2.71 -1.66 10.86
N PHE A 269 2.63 -1.38 12.16
CA PHE A 269 2.30 -0.06 12.68
C PHE A 269 0.96 0.50 12.15
N VAL A 270 -0.02 -0.37 11.91
CA VAL A 270 -1.33 0.02 11.37
C VAL A 270 -2.04 1.00 12.30
N ARG A 271 -2.46 2.15 11.75
CA ARG A 271 -3.09 3.23 12.50
C ARG A 271 -4.18 3.90 11.69
N PHE A 272 -5.20 4.38 12.42
CA PHE A 272 -6.06 5.46 11.97
C PHE A 272 -5.45 6.78 12.46
N VAL A 273 -5.35 7.74 11.56
CA VAL A 273 -4.80 9.07 11.82
C VAL A 273 -5.87 10.10 11.47
N ARG A 274 -6.29 10.86 12.47
CA ARG A 274 -7.20 11.98 12.24
C ARG A 274 -6.55 13.06 11.40
N ARG A 275 -7.36 13.73 10.58
CA ARG A 275 -6.92 14.99 9.98
C ARG A 275 -6.44 15.97 11.07
N PRO A 276 -5.41 16.79 10.79
CA PRO A 276 -5.02 17.88 11.67
C PRO A 276 -6.24 18.74 12.05
N ARG A 277 -6.33 19.23 13.30
CA ARG A 277 -7.31 20.28 13.63
C ARG A 277 -6.78 21.62 13.11
N ARG A 278 -7.68 22.50 12.65
CA ARG A 278 -7.34 23.88 12.29
C ARG A 278 -6.54 24.52 13.42
N ARG A 279 -5.35 25.05 13.11
CA ARG A 279 -4.54 25.83 14.08
C ARG A 279 -5.14 27.21 14.33
N SER A 280 -5.84 27.80 13.35
CA SER A 280 -6.56 29.07 13.52
C SER A 280 -7.79 29.19 12.60
N ARG A 281 -8.69 30.15 12.88
CA ARG A 281 -9.80 30.54 11.99
C ARG A 281 -9.32 31.19 10.67
N ARG A 282 -8.10 31.73 10.64
CA ARG A 282 -7.51 32.39 9.45
C ARG A 282 -6.85 31.40 8.48
N ASP A 283 -6.62 30.16 8.90
CA ASP A 283 -6.20 29.05 8.02
C ASP A 283 -7.40 28.54 7.20
N VAL A 284 -7.86 29.37 6.26
CA VAL A 284 -8.97 29.04 5.35
C VAL A 284 -8.57 27.89 4.41
N SER A 285 -7.28 27.75 4.10
CA SER A 285 -6.69 26.65 3.31
C SER A 285 -6.85 25.27 3.96
N PHE A 286 -7.20 25.22 5.24
CA PHE A 286 -7.39 23.98 5.99
C PHE A 286 -8.84 23.45 5.88
N ILE A 287 -9.44 23.54 4.69
CA ILE A 287 -10.64 22.77 4.29
C ILE A 287 -10.14 21.61 3.41
N GLY A 288 -9.29 20.76 3.99
CA GLY A 288 -8.77 19.60 3.27
C GLY A 288 -9.89 18.61 2.92
N LYS A 289 -9.82 18.07 1.69
CA LYS A 289 -10.64 16.97 1.19
C LYS A 289 -10.60 15.74 2.12
N TYR A 290 -9.45 15.49 2.75
CA TYR A 290 -9.22 14.33 3.61
C TYR A 290 -9.70 14.54 5.05
N LYS A 291 -10.53 13.61 5.53
CA LYS A 291 -11.07 13.55 6.90
C LYS A 291 -10.25 12.66 7.83
N GLY A 292 -9.57 11.66 7.29
CA GLY A 292 -8.73 10.72 8.04
C GLY A 292 -7.83 9.92 7.12
N LEU A 293 -6.88 9.20 7.69
CA LEU A 293 -5.98 8.28 6.99
C LEU A 293 -5.96 6.96 7.76
N VAL A 294 -6.19 5.86 7.07
CA VAL A 294 -5.87 4.52 7.59
C VAL A 294 -4.70 3.97 6.82
N ALA A 295 -3.59 3.72 7.50
CA ALA A 295 -2.38 3.30 6.84
C ALA A 295 -1.49 2.47 7.77
N GLY A 296 -0.57 1.74 7.14
CA GLY A 296 0.47 0.98 7.80
C GLY A 296 1.71 0.90 6.93
N LEU A 297 2.78 0.34 7.47
CA LEU A 297 4.07 0.23 6.81
C LEU A 297 4.28 -1.19 6.27
N THR A 298 4.64 -1.30 5.00
CA THR A 298 5.11 -2.57 4.43
C THR A 298 6.48 -2.93 5.05
N GLU A 299 6.87 -4.21 4.98
CA GLU A 299 8.22 -4.62 5.37
C GLU A 299 9.31 -3.91 4.54
N GLY A 300 8.98 -3.56 3.29
CA GLY A 300 9.83 -2.78 2.40
C GLY A 300 9.99 -1.30 2.78
N GLY A 301 9.31 -0.83 3.84
CA GLY A 301 9.40 0.55 4.32
C GLY A 301 8.62 1.55 3.50
N VAL A 302 7.51 1.11 2.89
CA VAL A 302 6.55 1.99 2.20
C VAL A 302 5.32 2.14 3.08
N LEU A 303 4.95 3.37 3.40
CA LEU A 303 3.68 3.66 4.07
C LEU A 303 2.58 3.58 3.02
N CYS A 304 1.56 2.76 3.23
CA CYS A 304 0.45 2.64 2.30
C CYS A 304 -0.88 2.47 3.02
N GLY A 305 -1.95 2.87 2.36
CA GLY A 305 -3.29 2.85 2.92
C GLY A 305 -4.27 3.72 2.14
N LEU A 306 -5.30 4.20 2.83
CA LEU A 306 -6.40 4.95 2.24
C LEU A 306 -6.67 6.23 3.02
N PHE A 307 -6.74 7.36 2.32
CA PHE A 307 -7.38 8.55 2.86
C PHE A 307 -8.89 8.39 2.80
N LEU A 308 -9.54 8.76 3.89
CA LEU A 308 -10.99 8.93 3.98
C LEU A 308 -11.32 10.35 3.50
N VAL A 309 -12.11 10.49 2.44
CA VAL A 309 -12.56 11.77 1.90
C VAL A 309 -13.98 12.09 2.38
N ASN A 310 -14.86 11.10 2.39
CA ASN A 310 -16.22 11.22 2.91
C ASN A 310 -16.65 9.90 3.58
N GLY A 311 -17.60 9.96 4.50
CA GLY A 311 -18.12 8.78 5.21
C GLY A 311 -19.43 8.29 4.60
N PHE A 312 -19.95 7.15 5.05
CA PHE A 312 -21.25 6.68 4.57
C PHE A 312 -22.36 7.51 5.20
N TRP A 313 -23.23 8.10 4.38
CA TRP A 313 -24.44 8.70 4.89
C TRP A 313 -25.43 7.58 5.22
N PRO A 314 -25.93 7.50 6.47
CA PRO A 314 -26.83 6.44 6.86
C PRO A 314 -28.28 6.74 6.47
N HIS A 315 -28.62 8.01 6.22
CA HIS A 315 -29.95 8.51 5.89
C HIS A 315 -30.24 8.31 4.39
N GLU A 316 -31.21 7.46 4.06
CA GLU A 316 -31.89 7.40 2.74
C GLU A 316 -33.29 8.00 2.90
#